data_AF-A0A377PPH0-F1
#
_entry.id   AF-A0A377PPH0-F1
#
_cell.length_a   1.000
_cell.length_b   1.000
_cell.length_c   1.000
_cell.angle_alpha   90.00
_cell.angle_beta   90.00
_cell.angle_gamma   90.00
#
_symmetry.space_group_name_H-M   'P 1'
#
loop_
_entity.id
_entity.type
_entity.pdbx_description
1 polymer ?
#
loop_
_entity_poly.entity_id
_entity_poly.type
_entity_poly.pdbx_seq_one_letter_code
_entity_poly.pdbx_strand_id
1 'polypeptide(L)'
;MTGSYFLLPMAMGAVLGWASYNVVAHVTSKRQINTLRAISWGVLATLTLMLGVSAFSAIGAEQTVNKQNVRCSNNSPECYAKAHYNPVRKCKQAIDEKAEFRHIWLENASQQIFEKYLWHDQTKRTIQIFGQQAKAINSLGILTPLQYFCIFNANTGEIIAAAFE
;
A
#
# COMPACT_ATOMS: atom_id res chain seq x y z
N MET A 1 -23.13 21.81 9.09
CA MET A 1 -22.55 23.04 8.50
C MET A 1 -21.13 22.73 8.06
N THR A 2 -20.94 22.36 6.79
CA THR A 2 -19.61 22.12 6.17
C THR A 2 -19.74 22.47 4.69
N GLY A 3 -19.73 23.76 4.39
CA GLY A 3 -20.03 24.29 3.06
C GLY A 3 -19.10 25.39 2.57
N SER A 4 -17.89 25.54 3.14
CA SER A 4 -16.97 26.61 2.69
C SER A 4 -15.51 26.21 2.52
N TYR A 5 -15.07 25.02 2.93
CA TYR A 5 -13.64 24.64 2.85
C TYR A 5 -13.17 24.10 1.48
N PHE A 6 -14.09 23.88 0.52
CA PHE A 6 -13.76 23.38 -0.82
C PHE A 6 -13.66 24.48 -1.90
N LEU A 7 -14.06 25.72 -1.62
CA LEU A 7 -14.08 26.79 -2.63
C LEU A 7 -12.76 27.57 -2.74
N LEU A 8 -11.94 27.56 -1.68
CA LEU A 8 -10.65 28.25 -1.64
C LEU A 8 -9.61 27.72 -2.65
N PRO A 9 -9.43 26.39 -2.85
CA PRO A 9 -8.46 25.88 -3.81
C PRO A 9 -8.84 26.19 -5.26
N MET A 10 -10.15 26.17 -5.57
CA MET A 10 -10.64 26.41 -6.94
C MET A 10 -10.49 27.87 -7.36
N ALA A 11 -10.77 28.81 -6.45
CA ALA A 11 -10.60 30.24 -6.71
C ALA A 11 -9.11 30.60 -6.89
N MET A 12 -8.23 30.02 -6.06
CA MET A 12 -6.79 30.28 -6.11
C MET A 12 -6.14 29.69 -7.39
N GLY A 13 -6.62 28.55 -7.87
CA GLY A 13 -6.18 27.95 -9.15
C GLY A 13 -6.56 28.80 -10.38
N ALA A 14 -7.76 29.39 -10.38
CA ALA A 14 -8.20 30.26 -11.48
C ALA A 14 -7.36 31.55 -11.59
N VAL A 15 -6.98 32.14 -10.45
CA VAL A 15 -6.15 33.36 -10.42
C VAL A 15 -4.73 33.08 -10.91
N LEU A 16 -4.11 31.97 -10.49
CA LEU A 16 -2.78 31.58 -10.96
C LEU A 16 -2.78 31.23 -12.46
N GLY A 17 -3.83 30.57 -12.95
CA GLY A 17 -4.03 30.30 -14.38
C GLY A 17 -4.13 31.57 -15.22
N TRP A 18 -4.89 32.57 -14.74
CA TRP A 18 -5.06 33.82 -15.47
C TRP A 18 -3.79 34.68 -15.48
N ALA A 19 -3.08 34.77 -14.36
CA ALA A 19 -1.82 35.50 -14.27
C ALA A 19 -0.74 34.90 -15.18
N SER A 20 -0.61 33.56 -15.19
CA SER A 20 0.35 32.86 -16.05
C SER A 20 0.01 32.99 -17.54
N TYR A 21 -1.28 32.91 -17.92
CA TYR A 21 -1.71 33.10 -19.30
C TYR A 21 -1.39 34.52 -19.82
N ASN A 22 -1.66 35.57 -19.03
CA ASN A 22 -1.40 36.95 -19.43
C ASN A 22 0.10 37.25 -19.60
N VAL A 23 0.95 36.72 -18.73
CA VAL A 23 2.41 36.88 -18.84
C VAL A 23 2.94 36.18 -20.09
N VAL A 24 2.48 34.95 -20.35
CA VAL A 24 2.87 34.21 -21.56
C VAL A 24 2.39 34.92 -22.82
N ALA A 25 1.12 35.34 -22.87
CA ALA A 25 0.55 36.04 -24.01
C ALA A 25 1.27 37.37 -24.30
N HIS A 26 1.62 38.12 -23.25
CA HIS A 26 2.36 39.38 -23.39
C HIS A 26 3.80 39.16 -23.88
N VAL A 27 4.49 38.12 -23.39
CA VAL A 27 5.85 37.76 -23.85
C VAL A 27 5.85 37.24 -25.29
N THR A 28 4.84 36.44 -25.68
CA THR A 28 4.69 35.93 -27.05
C THR A 28 4.24 36.99 -28.05
N SER A 29 3.54 38.03 -27.60
CA SER A 29 3.14 39.16 -28.45
C SER A 29 4.33 40.07 -28.77
N LYS A 30 5.20 40.33 -27.78
CA LYS A 30 6.35 41.24 -27.93
C LYS A 30 7.52 40.63 -28.68
N ARG A 31 7.66 39.30 -28.66
CA ARG A 31 8.69 38.54 -29.36
C ARG A 31 7.95 37.87 -30.53
N GLN A 32 8.09 38.38 -31.76
CA GLN A 32 7.46 37.78 -32.96
C GLN A 32 7.83 36.29 -33.09
N ILE A 33 7.07 35.44 -32.40
CA ILE A 33 7.24 34.01 -32.39
C ILE A 33 6.17 33.52 -33.34
N ASN A 34 6.60 32.95 -34.47
CA ASN A 34 5.69 32.34 -35.44
C ASN A 34 4.67 31.46 -34.71
N THR A 35 3.40 31.61 -35.07
CA THR A 35 2.23 30.94 -34.46
C THR A 35 2.44 29.42 -34.28
N LEU A 36 3.19 28.79 -35.19
CA LEU A 36 3.62 27.40 -35.12
C LEU A 36 4.42 27.03 -33.86
N ARG A 37 5.32 27.90 -33.38
CA ARG A 37 6.09 27.66 -32.15
C ARG A 37 5.21 27.76 -30.91
N ALA A 38 4.29 28.73 -30.87
CA ALA A 38 3.38 28.88 -29.73
C ALA A 38 2.46 27.66 -29.57
N ILE A 39 1.96 27.10 -30.67
CA ILE A 39 1.17 25.88 -30.68
C ILE A 39 2.02 24.69 -30.19
N SER A 40 3.28 24.59 -30.63
CA SER A 40 4.18 23.50 -30.19
C SER A 40 4.44 23.50 -28.68
N TRP A 41 4.63 24.67 -28.07
CA TRP A 41 4.83 24.79 -26.62
C TRP A 41 3.55 24.51 -25.83
N GLY A 42 2.39 24.91 -26.35
CA GLY A 42 1.09 24.63 -25.74
C GLY A 42 0.77 23.13 -25.71
N VAL A 43 1.04 22.41 -26.80
CA VAL A 43 0.84 20.96 -26.90
C VAL A 43 1.83 20.20 -26.01
N LEU A 44 3.08 20.65 -25.92
CA LEU A 44 4.06 20.02 -25.03
C LEU A 44 3.69 20.18 -23.55
N ALA A 45 3.16 21.34 -23.17
CA ALA A 45 2.74 21.64 -21.79
C ALA A 45 1.49 20.86 -21.36
N THR A 46 0.54 20.62 -22.27
CA THR A 46 -0.62 19.76 -21.96
C THR A 46 -0.24 18.28 -21.88
N LEU A 47 0.70 17.83 -22.71
CA LEU A 47 1.24 16.46 -22.63
C LEU A 47 2.01 16.20 -21.32
N THR A 48 2.81 17.14 -20.84
CA THR A 48 3.51 17.00 -19.54
C THR A 48 2.56 17.03 -18.34
N LEU A 49 1.45 17.76 -18.43
CA LEU A 49 0.41 17.75 -17.39
C LEU A 49 -0.33 16.39 -17.31
N MET A 50 -0.58 15.74 -18.45
CA MET A 50 -1.25 14.43 -18.51
C MET A 50 -0.34 13.27 -18.07
N LEU A 51 0.99 13.41 -18.24
CA LEU A 51 1.98 12.43 -17.77
C LEU A 51 2.39 12.65 -16.30
N GLY A 52 2.02 13.76 -15.68
CA GLY A 52 2.41 14.12 -14.31
C GLY A 52 1.57 13.50 -13.18
N VAL A 53 0.52 12.74 -13.48
CA VAL A 53 -0.39 12.15 -12.48
C VAL A 53 -0.35 10.62 -12.53
N SER A 54 0.79 10.03 -12.18
CA SER A 54 0.87 8.63 -11.72
C SER A 54 2.18 8.35 -10.99
N ALA A 55 2.48 9.19 -9.99
CA ALA A 55 3.47 8.87 -8.97
C ALA A 55 2.96 9.23 -7.57
N PHE A 56 1.69 8.90 -7.28
CA PHE A 56 1.36 8.50 -5.93
C PHE A 56 1.46 6.98 -5.91
N SER A 57 2.70 6.50 -5.81
CA SER A 57 2.95 5.19 -5.23
C SER A 57 2.07 5.10 -4.00
N ALA A 58 1.23 4.07 -3.94
CA ALA A 58 0.54 3.72 -2.72
C ALA A 58 1.59 3.65 -1.61
N ILE A 59 1.69 4.72 -0.82
CA ILE A 59 2.11 4.63 0.56
C ILE A 59 0.94 3.91 1.22
N GLY A 60 0.79 2.62 0.90
CA GLY A 60 0.07 1.70 1.76
C GLY A 60 0.77 1.87 3.07
N ALA A 61 0.09 2.53 4.01
CA ALA A 61 0.68 3.09 5.19
C ALA A 61 1.68 2.09 5.77
N GLU A 62 2.97 2.36 5.51
CA GLU A 62 4.00 1.95 6.42
C GLU A 62 3.66 2.72 7.69
N GLN A 63 2.78 2.15 8.50
CA GLN A 63 3.07 2.08 9.90
C GLN A 63 4.40 1.30 9.99
N THR A 64 5.51 2.00 9.69
CA THR A 64 6.60 2.06 10.65
C THR A 64 5.92 2.38 11.96
N VAL A 65 5.45 1.33 12.64
CA VAL A 65 5.30 1.32 14.08
C VAL A 65 6.72 1.60 14.54
N ASN A 66 7.04 2.89 14.61
CA ASN A 66 8.08 3.44 15.43
C ASN A 66 8.07 2.56 16.68
N LYS A 67 9.17 1.90 17.02
CA LYS A 67 9.29 0.95 18.15
C LYS A 67 8.78 1.63 19.41
N GLN A 68 7.48 1.71 19.55
CA GLN A 68 6.79 2.21 20.70
C GLN A 68 7.04 1.10 21.70
N ASN A 69 7.52 1.48 22.89
CA ASN A 69 7.59 0.60 24.04
C ASN A 69 6.16 0.24 24.45
N VAL A 70 5.43 -0.46 23.59
CA VAL A 70 4.10 -1.00 23.84
C VAL A 70 4.33 -2.13 24.82
N ARG A 71 3.87 -1.91 26.05
CA ARG A 71 3.95 -2.90 27.11
C ARG A 71 2.88 -3.96 26.85
N CYS A 72 3.20 -4.93 26.01
CA CYS A 72 2.35 -6.09 25.78
C CYS A 72 2.29 -6.97 27.04
N SER A 73 1.10 -7.48 27.38
CA SER A 73 1.01 -8.56 28.35
C SER A 73 1.67 -9.81 27.75
N ASN A 74 2.36 -10.60 28.58
CA ASN A 74 3.02 -11.83 28.11
C ASN A 74 2.03 -12.83 27.49
N ASN A 75 0.73 -12.72 27.80
CA ASN A 75 -0.32 -13.60 27.28
C ASN A 75 -0.91 -13.13 25.94
N SER A 76 -0.43 -12.01 25.38
CA SER A 76 -0.88 -11.53 24.06
C SER A 76 0.23 -11.72 23.01
N PRO A 77 0.29 -12.88 22.34
CA PRO A 77 1.23 -13.10 21.24
C PRO A 77 0.99 -12.12 20.09
N GLU A 78 -0.26 -11.75 19.81
CA GLU A 78 -0.59 -10.76 18.77
C GLU A 78 0.05 -9.40 19.04
N CYS A 79 -0.11 -8.87 20.26
CA CYS A 79 0.51 -7.61 20.65
C CYS A 79 2.03 -7.71 20.50
N TYR A 80 2.62 -8.80 21.00
CA TYR A 80 4.07 -9.01 20.95
C TYR A 80 4.61 -9.02 19.52
N ALA A 81 3.94 -9.76 18.62
CA ALA A 81 4.28 -9.78 17.20
C ALA A 81 4.22 -8.38 16.59
N LYS A 82 3.10 -7.66 16.76
CA LYS A 82 2.90 -6.33 16.17
C LYS A 82 3.85 -5.27 16.74
N ALA A 83 4.27 -5.40 18.00
CA ALA A 83 5.19 -4.47 18.66
C ALA A 83 6.67 -4.73 18.35
N HIS A 84 7.05 -5.92 17.86
CA HIS A 84 8.45 -6.28 17.59
C HIS A 84 8.71 -6.51 16.12
N TYR A 85 8.05 -7.51 15.54
CA TYR A 85 8.23 -7.88 14.15
C TYR A 85 6.89 -8.30 13.54
N ASN A 86 6.30 -7.42 12.72
CA ASN A 86 5.07 -7.74 12.01
C ASN A 86 5.36 -8.81 10.94
N PRO A 87 4.89 -10.06 11.11
CA PRO A 87 5.31 -11.19 10.30
C PRO A 87 4.56 -11.29 8.98
N VAL A 88 3.48 -10.52 8.79
CA VAL A 88 2.46 -10.76 7.74
C VAL A 88 3.10 -10.86 6.34
N ARG A 89 3.93 -9.89 5.96
CA ARG A 89 4.57 -9.88 4.63
C ARG A 89 5.50 -11.08 4.41
N LYS A 90 6.37 -11.37 5.38
CA LYS A 90 7.32 -12.49 5.27
C LYS A 90 6.63 -13.84 5.30
N CYS A 91 5.62 -14.00 6.16
CA CYS A 91 4.83 -15.22 6.22
C CYS A 91 4.06 -15.45 4.91
N LYS A 92 3.43 -14.40 4.35
CA LYS A 92 2.76 -14.48 3.05
C LYS A 92 3.74 -14.93 1.96
N GLN A 93 4.92 -14.29 1.88
CA GLN A 93 5.97 -14.67 0.94
C GLN A 93 6.45 -16.12 1.13
N ALA A 94 6.69 -16.54 2.37
CA ALA A 94 7.15 -17.91 2.65
C ALA A 94 6.10 -18.99 2.33
N ILE A 95 4.81 -18.65 2.44
CA ILE A 95 3.71 -19.52 2.00
C ILE A 95 3.67 -19.56 0.46
N ASP A 96 3.75 -18.39 -0.19
CA ASP A 96 3.76 -18.28 -1.65
C ASP A 96 4.91 -19.08 -2.29
N GLU A 97 6.11 -19.00 -1.73
CA GLU A 97 7.30 -19.71 -2.20
C GLU A 97 7.18 -21.24 -2.08
N LYS A 98 6.35 -21.74 -1.16
CA LYS A 98 6.13 -23.18 -0.92
C LYS A 98 4.88 -23.72 -1.63
N ALA A 99 4.09 -22.86 -2.25
CA ALA A 99 2.85 -23.28 -2.89
C ALA A 99 3.14 -24.03 -4.19
N GLU A 100 2.72 -25.29 -4.29
CA GLU A 100 2.82 -26.09 -5.52
C GLU A 100 1.60 -25.96 -6.44
N PHE A 101 0.64 -25.11 -6.06
CA PHE A 101 -0.61 -24.88 -6.76
C PHE A 101 -0.88 -23.38 -6.90
N ARG A 102 -1.81 -23.02 -7.78
CA ARG A 102 -2.22 -21.61 -7.95
C ARG A 102 -3.18 -21.20 -6.84
N HIS A 103 -2.92 -20.06 -6.22
CA HIS A 103 -3.79 -19.46 -5.23
C HIS A 103 -3.88 -17.95 -5.40
N ILE A 104 -4.88 -17.38 -4.76
CA ILE A 104 -5.07 -15.94 -4.61
C ILE A 104 -5.29 -15.59 -3.15
N TRP A 105 -4.78 -14.43 -2.76
CA TRP A 105 -5.06 -13.82 -1.48
C TRP A 105 -6.30 -12.93 -1.60
N LEU A 106 -7.19 -13.00 -0.61
CA LEU A 106 -8.37 -12.16 -0.53
C LEU A 106 -8.01 -10.92 0.31
N GLU A 107 -7.41 -9.93 -0.33
CA GLU A 107 -7.11 -8.66 0.34
C GLU A 107 -8.38 -7.82 0.42
N ASN A 108 -8.90 -7.66 1.63
CA ASN A 108 -9.95 -6.69 1.93
C ASN A 108 -9.47 -5.71 3.00
N ALA A 109 -9.95 -4.48 2.94
CA ALA A 109 -9.54 -3.45 3.90
C ALA A 109 -9.99 -3.76 5.35
N SER A 110 -10.96 -4.67 5.50
CA SER A 110 -11.65 -4.96 6.76
C SER A 110 -11.27 -6.30 7.41
N GLN A 111 -10.61 -7.24 6.73
CA GLN A 111 -10.15 -8.50 7.34
C GLN A 111 -8.62 -8.60 7.26
N GLN A 112 -8.03 -9.19 8.30
CA GLN A 112 -6.59 -9.38 8.37
C GLN A 112 -6.24 -10.68 7.64
N ILE A 113 -5.15 -10.67 6.86
CA ILE A 113 -4.63 -11.90 6.23
C ILE A 113 -4.29 -12.96 7.28
N PHE A 114 -3.84 -12.56 8.47
CA PHE A 114 -3.66 -13.45 9.61
C PHE A 114 -4.51 -12.95 10.77
N GLU A 115 -5.44 -13.78 11.21
CA GLU A 115 -6.49 -13.40 12.17
C GLU A 115 -6.21 -13.92 13.58
N LYS A 116 -5.42 -14.98 13.71
CA LYS A 116 -5.17 -15.65 14.99
C LYS A 116 -3.68 -15.78 15.25
N TYR A 117 -3.28 -15.43 16.47
CA TYR A 117 -1.91 -15.50 16.97
C TYR A 117 -1.88 -16.36 18.22
N LEU A 118 -1.01 -17.38 18.25
CA LEU A 118 -0.81 -18.26 19.40
C LEU A 118 0.67 -18.37 19.71
N TRP A 119 1.01 -18.53 20.99
CA TRP A 119 2.36 -18.94 21.36
C TRP A 119 2.58 -20.38 20.90
N HIS A 120 3.56 -20.58 20.02
CA HIS A 120 4.05 -21.91 19.70
C HIS A 120 5.03 -22.40 20.78
N ASP A 121 5.92 -21.49 21.21
CA ASP A 121 6.80 -21.64 22.37
C ASP A 121 7.02 -20.26 22.96
N GLN A 122 6.44 -20.01 24.14
CA GLN A 122 6.50 -18.71 24.80
C GLN A 122 7.92 -18.39 25.32
N THR A 123 8.68 -19.40 25.73
CA THR A 123 10.05 -19.24 26.24
C THR A 123 10.99 -18.83 25.12
N LYS A 124 10.87 -19.47 23.95
CA LYS A 124 11.65 -19.13 22.74
C LYS A 124 11.09 -17.94 21.97
N ARG A 125 9.96 -17.38 22.42
CA ARG A 125 9.21 -16.30 21.75
C ARG A 125 8.87 -16.64 20.30
N THR A 126 8.53 -17.89 20.04
CA THR A 126 8.03 -18.30 18.73
C THR A 126 6.51 -18.25 18.71
N ILE A 127 5.96 -17.63 17.68
CA ILE A 127 4.53 -17.40 17.51
C ILE A 127 4.07 -18.16 16.27
N GLN A 128 2.92 -18.82 16.38
CA GLN A 128 2.20 -19.38 15.26
C GLN A 128 1.01 -18.49 14.93
N ILE A 129 0.89 -18.11 13.66
CA ILE A 129 -0.21 -17.32 13.14
C ILE A 129 -0.99 -18.11 12.11
N PHE A 130 -2.29 -17.85 12.03
CA PHE A 130 -3.21 -18.54 11.12
C PHE A 130 -4.06 -17.53 10.36
N GLY A 131 -4.49 -17.94 9.16
CA GLY A 131 -5.45 -17.19 8.37
C GLY A 131 -6.24 -18.08 7.42
N GLN A 132 -7.30 -17.49 6.85
CA GLN A 132 -8.23 -18.15 5.93
C GLN A 132 -8.57 -17.27 4.71
N GLN A 133 -7.84 -16.15 4.54
CA GLN A 133 -8.04 -15.17 3.48
C GLN A 133 -7.26 -15.53 2.21
N ALA A 134 -7.33 -16.80 1.80
CA ALA A 134 -6.75 -17.30 0.57
C ALA A 134 -7.66 -18.37 -0.07
N LYS A 135 -7.57 -18.49 -1.39
CA LYS A 135 -8.27 -19.54 -2.14
C LYS A 135 -7.37 -20.19 -3.18
N ALA A 136 -7.45 -21.50 -3.33
CA ALA A 136 -6.83 -22.23 -4.44
C ALA A 136 -7.69 -22.08 -5.69
N ILE A 137 -7.04 -22.03 -6.86
CA ILE A 137 -7.70 -21.94 -8.17
C ILE A 137 -7.32 -23.17 -8.99
N ASN A 138 -8.31 -23.97 -9.37
CA ASN A 138 -8.09 -25.11 -10.26
C ASN A 138 -8.11 -24.71 -11.75
N SER A 139 -7.91 -25.67 -12.65
CA SER A 139 -7.91 -25.45 -14.11
C SER A 139 -9.25 -24.93 -14.66
N LEU A 140 -10.35 -25.13 -13.92
CA LEU A 140 -11.69 -24.66 -14.28
C LEU A 140 -12.02 -23.28 -13.68
N GLY A 141 -11.09 -22.66 -12.95
CA GLY A 141 -11.30 -21.37 -12.28
C GLY A 141 -12.13 -21.45 -11.00
N ILE A 142 -12.39 -22.65 -10.46
CA ILE A 142 -13.14 -22.82 -9.22
C ILE A 142 -12.24 -22.43 -8.04
N LEU A 143 -12.78 -21.59 -7.15
CA LEU A 143 -12.10 -21.08 -5.97
C LEU A 143 -12.44 -21.93 -4.73
N THR A 144 -11.43 -22.57 -4.14
CA THR A 144 -11.59 -23.37 -2.91
C THR A 144 -10.92 -22.66 -1.73
N PRO A 145 -11.60 -22.46 -0.59
CA PRO A 145 -10.99 -21.84 0.60
C PRO A 145 -9.74 -22.58 1.07
N LEU A 146 -8.74 -21.83 1.52
CA LEU A 146 -7.52 -22.36 2.10
C LEU A 146 -7.36 -21.88 3.53
N GLN A 147 -6.93 -22.79 4.41
CA GLN A 147 -6.35 -22.44 5.69
C GLN A 147 -4.83 -22.49 5.57
N TYR A 148 -4.13 -21.67 6.33
CA TYR A 148 -2.68 -21.63 6.32
C TYR A 148 -2.16 -21.16 7.66
N PHE A 149 -0.89 -21.49 7.91
CA PHE A 149 -0.19 -21.07 9.10
C PHE A 149 1.23 -20.60 8.79
N CYS A 150 1.80 -19.86 9.74
CA CYS A 150 3.20 -19.48 9.75
C CYS A 150 3.72 -19.48 11.20
N ILE A 151 4.85 -20.12 11.43
CA ILE A 151 5.59 -20.14 12.70
C ILE A 151 6.85 -19.31 12.50
N PHE A 152 7.08 -18.33 13.36
CA PHE A 152 8.24 -17.45 13.28
C PHE A 152 8.76 -17.11 14.67
N ASN A 153 10.03 -16.74 14.75
CA ASN A 153 10.62 -16.18 15.96
C ASN A 153 10.26 -14.69 16.05
N ALA A 154 9.53 -14.28 17.09
CA ALA A 154 9.04 -12.92 17.22
C ALA A 154 10.11 -11.90 17.65
N ASN A 155 11.27 -12.36 18.13
CA ASN A 155 12.40 -11.48 18.43
C ASN A 155 13.19 -11.13 17.16
N THR A 156 13.37 -12.09 16.25
CA THR A 156 14.24 -11.95 15.07
C THR A 156 13.48 -11.75 13.76
N GLY A 157 12.21 -12.15 13.69
CA GLY A 157 11.43 -12.19 12.46
C GLY A 157 11.83 -13.30 11.49
N GLU A 158 12.57 -14.31 11.98
CA GLU A 158 12.94 -15.51 11.22
C GLU A 158 11.73 -16.44 11.08
N ILE A 159 11.46 -16.88 9.84
CA ILE A 159 10.39 -17.84 9.55
C ILE A 159 10.91 -19.26 9.77
N ILE A 160 10.25 -20.01 10.65
CA ILE A 160 10.62 -21.38 11.01
C ILE A 160 9.85 -22.37 10.13
N ALA A 161 8.54 -22.16 9.98
CA ALA A 161 7.67 -22.97 9.15
C ALA A 161 6.53 -22.11 8.60
N ALA A 162 6.03 -22.45 7.42
CA ALA A 162 4.86 -21.79 6.83
C ALA A 162 4.33 -22.72 5.73
N ALA A 163 3.01 -22.86 5.64
CA ALA A 163 2.36 -23.70 4.64
C ALA A 163 0.85 -23.41 4.58
N PHE A 164 0.24 -23.80 3.46
CA PHE A 164 -1.19 -24.10 3.41
C PHE A 164 -1.47 -25.43 4.12
N GLU A 165 -2.61 -25.53 4.81
CA GLU A 165 -3.11 -26.76 5.47
C GLU A 165 -3.89 -27.66 4.51
#